data_AF-B0G9M5-F1
#
_entry.id   AF-B0G9M5-F1
#
_cell.length_a   1.000
_cell.length_b   1.000
_cell.length_c   1.000
_cell.angle_alpha   90.00
_cell.angle_beta   90.00
_cell.angle_gamma   90.00
#
_symmetry.space_group_name_H-M   'P 1'
#
loop_
_entity.id
_entity.type
_entity.pdbx_description
1 polymer ?
#
loop_
_entity_poly.entity_id
_entity_poly.type
_entity_poly.pdbx_seq_one_letter_code
_entity_poly.pdbx_strand_id
1 'polypeptide(L)'
;MKKIVTALVLYTLLVTGCGKSDISKTYKQSEQDGILITYYKMNDGTWKCEDTIYPFRLELDGRMPNAEADSYYVVLTDNEKLTFEDVSKSLYSSSFEDIKIMESSIIVEMK
;
A
#
# COMPACT_ATOMS: atom_id res chain seq x y z
N MET A 1 51.81 6.55 -11.81
CA MET A 1 50.54 6.09 -12.43
C MET A 1 49.67 5.42 -11.36
N LYS A 2 48.74 6.16 -10.78
CA LYS A 2 47.62 5.63 -9.99
C LYS A 2 46.39 6.41 -10.45
N LYS A 3 45.66 5.79 -11.37
CA LYS A 3 44.32 6.17 -11.86
C LYS A 3 43.36 5.44 -10.88
N ILE A 4 42.20 5.90 -10.44
CA ILE A 4 41.14 6.72 -11.02
C ILE A 4 40.39 7.33 -9.82
N VAL A 5 40.29 8.66 -9.75
CA VAL A 5 39.28 9.35 -8.95
C VAL A 5 38.33 9.97 -9.96
N THR A 6 37.13 9.41 -10.07
CA THR A 6 36.01 10.10 -10.70
C THR A 6 34.76 9.78 -9.89
N ALA A 7 34.52 10.62 -8.89
CA ALA A 7 33.23 10.78 -8.26
C ALA A 7 32.28 11.43 -9.28
N LEU A 8 31.20 10.73 -9.62
CA LEU A 8 30.10 11.14 -10.51
C LEU A 8 28.96 10.16 -10.11
N VAL A 9 27.73 10.51 -9.77
CA VAL A 9 26.90 11.66 -10.13
C VAL A 9 25.87 11.90 -9.02
N LEU A 10 25.75 13.18 -8.70
CA LEU A 10 24.65 13.87 -8.06
C LEU A 10 23.25 13.42 -8.55
N TYR A 11 22.40 12.95 -7.66
CA TYR A 11 20.95 13.11 -7.83
C TYR A 11 20.31 13.60 -6.53
N THR A 12 20.65 14.83 -6.16
CA THR A 12 19.78 15.64 -5.33
C THR A 12 18.64 16.15 -6.20
N LEU A 13 17.58 15.35 -6.35
CA LEU A 13 16.26 15.94 -6.56
C LEU A 13 15.74 16.37 -5.20
N LEU A 14 16.23 17.52 -4.75
CA LEU A 14 15.46 18.37 -3.85
C LEU A 14 14.31 18.93 -4.67
N VAL A 15 13.22 18.18 -4.79
CA VAL A 15 11.93 18.79 -5.11
C VAL A 15 11.44 19.41 -3.81
N THR A 16 11.96 20.60 -3.47
CA THR A 16 11.33 21.48 -2.48
C THR A 16 10.08 22.09 -3.11
N GLY A 17 9.07 21.25 -3.35
CA GLY A 17 7.70 21.70 -3.52
C GLY A 17 7.11 21.92 -2.13
N CYS A 18 7.47 23.02 -1.48
CA CYS A 18 6.77 23.49 -0.28
C CYS A 18 5.45 24.16 -0.71
N GLY A 19 4.58 23.39 -1.39
CA GLY A 19 3.14 23.57 -1.24
C GLY A 19 2.79 22.96 0.11
N LYS A 20 1.76 23.46 0.79
CA LYS A 20 1.19 22.75 1.95
C LYS A 20 1.02 21.29 1.52
N SER A 21 1.74 20.36 2.15
CA SER A 21 1.60 18.97 1.77
C SER A 21 0.17 18.59 2.13
N ASP A 22 -0.65 18.23 1.14
CA ASP A 22 -2.01 17.75 1.33
C ASP A 22 -2.08 16.40 2.07
N ILE A 23 -0.95 15.95 2.62
CA ILE A 23 -0.75 14.73 3.39
C ILE A 23 -0.92 15.06 4.87
N SER A 24 -1.89 14.40 5.52
CA SER A 24 -2.08 14.45 6.96
C SER A 24 -1.20 13.44 7.71
N LYS A 25 -0.94 12.27 7.11
CA LYS A 25 -0.10 11.21 7.70
C LYS A 25 0.59 10.37 6.64
N THR A 26 1.83 9.99 6.91
CA THR A 26 2.62 9.07 6.06
C THR A 26 2.81 7.74 6.77
N TYR A 27 2.58 6.64 6.05
CA TYR A 27 2.87 5.28 6.46
C TYR A 27 4.04 4.79 5.60
N LYS A 28 5.23 4.71 6.18
CA LYS A 28 6.44 4.31 5.44
C LYS A 28 6.51 2.79 5.34
N GLN A 29 6.94 2.30 4.17
CA GLN A 29 7.24 0.88 3.97
C GLN A 29 8.17 0.37 5.08
N SER A 30 7.78 -0.74 5.70
CA SER A 30 8.44 -1.32 6.87
C SER A 30 8.02 -2.78 7.01
N GLU A 31 8.95 -3.72 6.85
CA GLU A 31 8.67 -5.15 7.04
C GLU A 31 8.28 -5.44 8.50
N GLN A 32 8.91 -4.76 9.46
CA GLN A 32 8.66 -4.94 10.88
C GLN A 32 7.24 -4.52 11.27
N ASP A 33 6.72 -3.47 10.62
CA ASP A 33 5.37 -2.96 10.86
C ASP A 33 4.32 -3.56 9.91
N GLY A 34 4.71 -4.52 9.06
CA GLY A 34 3.84 -5.13 8.06
C GLY A 34 3.37 -4.16 6.97
N ILE A 35 4.06 -3.04 6.73
CA ILE A 35 3.70 -2.04 5.72
C ILE A 35 4.43 -2.39 4.42
N LEU A 36 3.67 -2.87 3.43
CA LEU A 36 4.20 -3.40 2.18
C LEU A 36 4.69 -2.31 1.22
N ILE A 37 4.02 -1.15 1.23
CA ILE A 37 4.31 0.00 0.36
C ILE A 37 4.04 1.31 1.10
N THR A 38 4.80 2.36 0.79
CA THR A 38 4.58 3.67 1.39
C THR A 38 3.27 4.27 0.88
N TYR A 39 2.37 4.64 1.79
CA TYR A 39 1.09 5.25 1.45
C TYR A 39 0.74 6.39 2.42
N TYR A 40 -0.28 7.17 2.08
CA TYR A 40 -0.57 8.45 2.72
C TYR A 40 -2.04 8.57 3.07
N LYS A 41 -2.32 9.19 4.21
CA LYS A 41 -3.62 9.80 4.49
C LYS A 41 -3.57 11.25 4.03
N MET A 42 -4.55 11.67 3.25
CA MET A 42 -4.67 13.04 2.77
C MET A 42 -5.43 13.90 3.79
N ASN A 43 -5.36 15.22 3.66
CA ASN A 43 -6.05 16.17 4.54
C ASN A 43 -7.57 16.18 4.32
N ASP A 44 -8.03 15.82 3.11
CA ASP A 44 -9.44 15.68 2.76
C ASP A 44 -10.07 14.36 3.24
N GLY A 45 -9.28 13.49 3.88
CA GLY A 45 -9.71 12.19 4.40
C GLY A 45 -9.54 11.02 3.44
N THR A 46 -9.17 11.28 2.18
CA THR A 46 -8.83 10.23 1.21
C THR A 46 -7.47 9.62 1.51
N TRP A 47 -7.14 8.55 0.79
CA TRP A 47 -5.88 7.83 0.92
C TRP A 47 -5.16 7.83 -0.42
N LYS A 48 -3.82 7.91 -0.39
CA LYS A 48 -3.01 7.92 -1.60
C LYS A 48 -1.94 6.84 -1.51
N CYS A 49 -1.81 6.04 -2.55
CA CYS A 49 -0.68 5.15 -2.77
C CYS A 49 -0.20 5.37 -4.21
N GLU A 50 1.11 5.58 -4.37
CA GLU A 50 1.69 6.01 -5.66
C GLU A 50 0.96 7.23 -6.23
N ASP A 51 0.38 7.13 -7.43
CA ASP A 51 -0.38 8.21 -8.09
C ASP A 51 -1.90 8.01 -8.01
N THR A 52 -2.37 7.01 -7.28
CA THR A 52 -3.80 6.68 -7.15
C THR A 52 -4.36 7.19 -5.82
N ILE A 53 -5.55 7.79 -5.88
CA ILE A 53 -6.32 8.25 -4.72
C ILE A 53 -7.49 7.30 -4.49
N TYR A 54 -7.66 6.86 -3.26
CA TYR A 54 -8.67 5.93 -2.81
C TYR A 54 -9.58 6.60 -1.77
N PRO A 55 -10.90 6.46 -1.89
CA PRO A 55 -11.83 7.01 -0.90
C PRO A 55 -11.78 6.24 0.44
N PHE A 56 -11.43 4.95 0.44
CA PHE A 56 -11.49 4.10 1.62
C PHE A 56 -10.14 3.47 1.97
N ARG A 57 -9.91 3.29 3.28
CA ARG A 57 -8.91 2.40 3.86
C ARG A 57 -9.64 1.42 4.77
N LEU A 58 -9.68 0.16 4.35
CA LEU A 58 -10.33 -0.91 5.09
C LEU A 58 -9.27 -1.63 5.92
N GLU A 59 -9.55 -1.82 7.20
CA GLU A 59 -8.82 -2.73 8.09
C GLU A 59 -9.64 -4.01 8.16
N LEU A 60 -9.07 -5.11 7.69
CA LEU A 60 -9.76 -6.38 7.50
C LEU A 60 -9.00 -7.49 8.22
N ASP A 61 -9.64 -8.09 9.21
CA ASP A 61 -9.13 -9.24 9.94
C ASP A 61 -9.97 -10.50 9.67
N GLY A 62 -9.32 -11.65 9.75
CA GLY A 62 -9.99 -12.94 9.60
C GLY A 62 -9.00 -14.10 9.51
N ARG A 63 -9.54 -15.32 9.41
CA ARG A 63 -8.73 -16.53 9.31
C ARG A 63 -8.85 -17.15 7.93
N MET A 64 -7.72 -17.30 7.25
CA MET A 64 -7.68 -18.05 6.00
C MET A 64 -8.00 -19.54 6.25
N PRO A 65 -8.58 -20.26 5.27
CA PRO A 65 -8.84 -21.68 5.41
C PRO A 65 -7.57 -22.48 5.78
N ASN A 66 -7.66 -23.29 6.83
CA ASN A 66 -6.56 -24.11 7.38
C ASN A 66 -5.39 -23.32 7.99
N ALA A 67 -5.53 -22.01 8.24
CA ALA A 67 -4.54 -21.25 8.98
C ALA A 67 -4.72 -21.46 10.50
N GLU A 68 -3.61 -21.57 11.22
CA GLU A 68 -3.59 -21.70 12.68
C GLU A 68 -3.85 -20.35 13.39
N ALA A 69 -3.66 -19.23 12.68
CA ALA A 69 -3.80 -17.88 13.21
C ALA A 69 -4.57 -16.98 12.24
N ASP A 70 -5.07 -15.87 12.77
CA ASP A 70 -5.70 -14.82 11.98
C ASP A 70 -4.65 -14.04 11.18
N SER A 71 -5.08 -13.50 10.05
CA SER A 71 -4.33 -12.55 9.23
C SER A 71 -5.03 -11.21 9.27
N TYR A 72 -4.25 -10.17 9.01
CA TYR A 72 -4.75 -8.81 8.96
C TYR A 72 -4.26 -8.11 7.70
N TYR A 73 -5.19 -7.48 6.98
CA TYR A 73 -4.92 -6.70 5.79
C TYR A 73 -5.38 -5.27 5.96
N VAL A 74 -4.61 -4.35 5.40
CA VAL A 74 -5.08 -2.98 5.12
C VAL A 74 -5.18 -2.80 3.63
N VAL A 75 -6.36 -2.42 3.17
CA VAL A 75 -6.65 -2.26 1.73
C VAL A 75 -7.11 -0.84 1.44
N LEU A 76 -6.51 -0.23 0.42
CA LEU A 76 -7.03 1.01 -0.16
C LEU A 76 -7.91 0.65 -1.37
N THR A 77 -9.13 1.18 -1.42
CA THR A 77 -10.15 0.76 -2.39
C THR A 77 -11.20 1.84 -2.65
N ASP A 78 -11.91 1.71 -3.78
CA ASP A 78 -13.16 2.42 -4.08
C ASP A 78 -14.42 1.63 -3.65
N ASN A 79 -14.27 0.38 -3.23
CA ASN A 79 -15.34 -0.50 -2.78
C ASN A 79 -15.36 -0.64 -1.26
N GLU A 80 -16.21 0.14 -0.58
CA GLU A 80 -16.36 0.09 0.89
C GLU A 80 -16.86 -1.26 1.44
N LYS A 81 -17.39 -2.14 0.58
CA LYS A 81 -18.01 -3.42 0.97
C LYS A 81 -17.06 -4.61 0.85
N LEU A 82 -15.82 -4.37 0.43
CA LEU A 82 -14.82 -5.42 0.29
C LEU A 82 -14.58 -6.09 1.65
N THR A 83 -14.65 -7.42 1.68
CA THR A 83 -14.51 -8.20 2.91
C THR A 83 -13.13 -8.85 3.02
N PHE A 84 -12.77 -9.33 4.22
CA PHE A 84 -11.57 -10.14 4.41
C PHE A 84 -11.54 -11.35 3.46
N GLU A 85 -12.68 -12.05 3.32
CA GLU A 85 -12.79 -13.24 2.46
C GLU A 85 -12.53 -12.91 0.99
N ASP A 86 -13.04 -11.78 0.51
CA ASP A 86 -12.81 -11.32 -0.87
C ASP A 86 -11.32 -11.08 -1.12
N VAL A 87 -10.66 -10.36 -0.19
CA VAL A 87 -9.23 -10.07 -0.27
C VAL A 87 -8.42 -11.35 -0.17
N SER A 88 -8.69 -12.22 0.81
CA SER A 88 -7.99 -13.50 0.96
C SER A 88 -8.12 -14.36 -0.28
N LYS A 89 -9.35 -14.55 -0.80
CA LYS A 89 -9.58 -15.35 -2.00
C LYS A 89 -8.82 -14.80 -3.21
N SER A 90 -8.75 -13.47 -3.37
CA SER A 90 -8.01 -12.89 -4.49
C SER A 90 -6.52 -13.28 -4.52
N LEU A 91 -5.95 -13.65 -3.38
CA LEU A 91 -4.53 -14.02 -3.25
C LEU A 91 -4.23 -15.48 -3.62
N TYR A 92 -5.18 -16.39 -3.44
CA TYR A 92 -4.94 -17.83 -3.65
C TYR A 92 -5.93 -18.52 -4.60
N SER A 93 -7.05 -17.88 -4.92
CA SER A 93 -8.05 -18.44 -5.82
C SER A 93 -7.50 -18.50 -7.24
N SER A 94 -7.93 -19.53 -7.97
CA SER A 94 -7.70 -19.63 -9.42
C SER A 94 -8.86 -19.05 -10.25
N SER A 95 -9.90 -18.53 -9.59
CA SER A 95 -11.04 -17.89 -10.24
C SER A 95 -10.70 -16.46 -10.65
N PHE A 96 -10.96 -16.11 -11.92
CA PHE A 96 -10.79 -14.74 -12.39
C PHE A 96 -11.70 -13.75 -11.66
N GLU A 97 -12.92 -14.15 -11.31
CA GLU A 97 -13.87 -13.28 -10.59
C GLU A 97 -13.35 -12.91 -9.19
N ASP A 98 -12.71 -13.87 -8.52
CA ASP A 98 -12.12 -13.65 -7.18
C ASP A 98 -10.90 -12.72 -7.25
N ILE A 99 -10.15 -12.74 -8.36
CA ILE A 99 -9.03 -11.82 -8.57
C ILE A 99 -9.54 -10.43 -8.95
N LYS A 100 -10.56 -10.37 -9.83
CA LYS A 100 -11.11 -9.14 -10.38
C LYS A 100 -11.73 -8.24 -9.31
N ILE A 101 -12.22 -8.79 -8.20
CA ILE A 101 -12.76 -8.00 -7.09
C ILE A 101 -11.75 -6.97 -6.53
N MET A 102 -10.45 -7.20 -6.74
CA MET A 102 -9.36 -6.31 -6.32
C MET A 102 -8.86 -5.36 -7.42
N GLU A 103 -9.47 -5.33 -8.61
CA GLU A 103 -8.99 -4.57 -9.78
C GLU A 103 -8.76 -3.07 -9.48
N SER A 104 -9.59 -2.48 -8.63
CA SER A 104 -9.53 -1.07 -8.20
C SER A 104 -8.93 -0.90 -6.78
N SER A 105 -8.26 -1.93 -6.26
CA SER A 105 -7.84 -1.99 -4.86
C SER A 105 -6.37 -2.38 -4.71
N ILE A 106 -5.75 -2.02 -3.59
CA ILE A 106 -4.36 -2.39 -3.28
C ILE A 106 -4.20 -2.72 -1.80
N ILE A 107 -3.55 -3.85 -1.51
CA ILE A 107 -3.14 -4.22 -0.15
C ILE A 107 -1.88 -3.44 0.20
N VAL A 108 -1.93 -2.63 1.24
CA VAL A 108 -0.81 -1.76 1.68
C VAL A 108 -0.19 -2.19 3.01
N GLU A 109 -0.91 -2.98 3.82
CA GLU A 109 -0.35 -3.64 5.00
C GLU A 109 -0.79 -5.11 5.07
N MET A 110 0.07 -5.97 5.61
CA MET A 110 -0.21 -7.38 5.88
C MET A 110 0.51 -7.84 7.14
N LYS A 111 -0.22 -8.47 8.07
CA LYS A 111 0.27 -8.94 9.38
C LYS A 111 -0.27 -10.32 9.73
#